data_AF-A0A4Q4X862-F1
#
_entry.id   AF-A0A4Q4X862-F1
#
_cell.length_a   1.000
_cell.length_b   1.000
_cell.length_c   1.000
_cell.angle_alpha   90.00
_cell.angle_beta   90.00
_cell.angle_gamma   90.00
#
_symmetry.space_group_name_H-M   'P 1'
#
loop_
_entity.id
_entity.type
_entity.pdbx_description
1 polymer ?
#
loop_
_entity_poly.entity_id
_entity_poly.type
_entity_poly.pdbx_seq_one_letter_code
_entity_poly.pdbx_strand_id
1 'polypeptide(L)'
;MVTEGYTNRPVKLKVRQFVPQEGDALARSWVHEGKKKSVNIPPYAIVDLEEVKTAYDEYIKRGVWDCCQALLSHKEKILLGTYLATMKHAADPRTPHKERELLKKALQLWMAIRVTTKSTVIVGNETLGMPRDIMDETSPLRGQIPLPPVMGAQIELVLIHQTQVGLRREILENLQTMTQANKQQTWFTTYLVTFILLHNVSLLCQHDAGYARKHGFKSRFAREEMVREYQLGANILLAYFHYCNKGVYPFSPECREQDLSTLAELDKNKIKFVLLTRKAVEDHSKSESSHPTMPPLFGIEAET
;
A
#
# COMPACT_ATOMS: atom_id res chain seq x y z
N MET A 1 15.91 3.82 18.00
CA MET A 1 15.28 2.87 17.05
C MET A 1 14.06 3.55 16.47
N VAL A 2 13.57 3.17 15.29
CA VAL A 2 12.39 3.80 14.69
C VAL A 2 11.38 2.77 14.19
N THR A 3 10.10 3.14 14.13
CA THR A 3 9.06 2.26 13.59
C THR A 3 7.86 3.05 13.08
N GLU A 4 7.17 2.50 12.09
CA GLU A 4 5.84 2.92 11.67
C GLU A 4 4.75 2.12 12.42
N GLY A 5 5.12 1.15 13.26
CA GLY A 5 4.19 0.33 14.03
C GLY A 5 3.43 -0.70 13.20
N TYR A 6 4.02 -1.21 12.12
CA TYR A 6 3.48 -2.33 11.33
C TYR A 6 4.03 -3.69 11.74
N THR A 7 5.21 -3.71 12.35
CA THR A 7 5.88 -4.94 12.80
C THR A 7 6.46 -4.70 14.19
N ASN A 8 6.78 -5.79 14.88
CA ASN A 8 7.47 -5.73 16.19
C ASN A 8 9.00 -5.58 16.05
N ARG A 9 9.49 -5.21 14.86
CA ARG A 9 10.91 -5.13 14.53
C ARG A 9 11.27 -3.70 14.12
N PRO A 10 11.57 -2.81 15.09
CA PRO A 10 11.94 -1.45 14.75
C PRO A 10 13.29 -1.43 14.00
N VAL A 11 13.49 -0.41 13.16
CA VAL A 11 14.70 -0.20 12.38
C VAL A 11 15.74 0.56 13.21
N LYS A 12 17.00 0.12 13.15
CA LYS A 12 18.12 0.81 13.79
C LYS A 12 18.74 1.78 12.80
N LEU A 13 18.90 3.04 13.21
CA LEU A 13 19.51 4.09 12.39
C LEU A 13 20.70 4.67 13.14
N LYS A 14 21.78 4.97 12.41
CA LYS A 14 22.87 5.81 12.90
C LYS A 14 22.61 7.25 12.50
N VAL A 15 22.66 8.14 13.47
CA VAL A 15 22.29 9.56 13.30
C VAL A 15 23.35 10.46 13.91
N ARG A 16 23.42 11.69 13.42
CA ARG A 16 24.26 12.75 13.98
C ARG A 16 23.47 14.06 14.04
N GLN A 17 23.79 14.89 15.03
CA GLN A 17 23.30 16.26 15.05
C GLN A 17 24.03 17.06 13.96
N PHE A 18 23.30 17.96 13.28
CA PHE A 18 23.86 18.89 12.31
C PHE A 18 23.62 20.34 12.74
N VAL A 19 24.37 21.27 12.14
CA VAL A 19 24.17 22.71 12.32
C VAL A 19 23.11 23.15 11.30
N PRO A 20 21.93 23.63 11.73
CA PRO A 20 20.88 24.00 10.80
C PRO A 20 21.28 25.14 9.87
N GLN A 21 20.79 25.07 8.64
CA GLN A 21 20.90 26.09 7.62
C GLN A 21 19.53 26.67 7.28
N GLU A 22 19.52 27.80 6.59
CA GLU A 22 18.29 28.39 6.09
C GLU A 22 17.56 27.41 5.16
N GLY A 23 16.26 27.21 5.41
CA GLY A 23 15.43 26.25 4.67
C GLY A 23 15.26 24.89 5.34
N ASP A 24 16.04 24.56 6.37
CA ASP A 24 15.87 23.29 7.09
C ASP A 24 14.55 23.23 7.87
N ALA A 25 13.84 22.11 7.70
CA ALA A 25 12.62 21.84 8.47
C ALA A 25 12.97 21.40 9.90
N LEU A 26 12.82 22.31 10.86
CA LEU A 26 13.12 22.09 12.29
C LEU A 26 11.86 21.99 13.17
N ALA A 27 10.68 21.88 12.57
CA ALA A 27 9.43 21.78 13.30
C ALA A 27 8.52 20.71 12.71
N ARG A 28 7.69 20.10 13.57
CA ARG A 28 6.55 19.27 13.16
C ARG A 28 5.27 20.05 13.43
N SER A 29 4.36 20.06 12.47
CA SER A 29 3.08 20.80 12.58
C SER A 29 1.87 19.94 12.21
N TRP A 30 0.73 20.25 12.84
CA TRP A 30 -0.58 19.65 12.56
C TRP A 30 -1.68 20.69 12.72
N VAL A 31 -2.89 20.40 12.22
CA VAL A 31 -4.06 21.24 12.41
C VAL A 31 -5.02 20.60 13.41
N HIS A 32 -5.52 21.39 14.35
CA HIS A 32 -6.57 21.00 15.28
C HIS A 32 -7.60 22.13 15.37
N GLU A 33 -8.88 21.82 15.15
CA GLU A 33 -9.98 22.81 15.16
C GLU A 33 -9.69 24.05 14.28
N GLY A 34 -9.12 23.83 13.10
CA GLY A 34 -8.76 24.89 12.15
C GLY A 34 -7.52 25.71 12.52
N LYS A 35 -6.88 25.45 13.67
CA LYS A 35 -5.67 26.14 14.12
C LYS A 35 -4.43 25.28 13.86
N LYS A 36 -3.41 25.87 13.24
CA LYS A 36 -2.09 25.23 13.05
C LYS A 36 -1.32 25.25 14.38
N LYS A 37 -0.88 24.08 14.81
CA LYS A 37 0.00 23.86 15.97
C LYS A 37 1.34 23.32 15.49
N SER A 38 2.41 23.57 16.24
CA SER A 38 3.74 23.06 15.91
C SER A 38 4.62 22.90 17.13
N VAL A 39 5.63 22.04 17.01
CA VAL A 39 6.67 21.85 18.01
C VAL A 39 8.04 21.82 17.34
N ASN A 40 9.05 22.37 18.02
CA ASN A 40 10.43 22.36 17.56
C ASN A 40 11.05 20.97 17.74
N ILE A 41 11.84 20.55 16.77
CA ILE A 41 12.44 19.22 16.71
C ILE A 41 13.95 19.39 16.53
N PRO A 42 14.79 18.65 17.28
CA PRO A 42 16.23 18.78 17.19
C PRO A 42 16.78 18.40 15.81
N PRO A 43 17.86 19.07 15.35
CA PRO A 43 18.41 18.89 14.01
C PRO A 43 19.29 17.64 13.93
N TYR A 44 18.65 16.48 13.78
CA TYR A 44 19.34 15.22 13.52
C TYR A 44 19.17 14.79 12.07
N ALA A 45 20.20 14.16 11.54
CA ALA A 45 20.23 13.55 10.21
C ALA A 45 20.85 12.15 10.28
N ILE A 46 20.47 11.30 9.33
CA ILE A 46 21.01 9.96 9.12
C ILE A 46 22.42 10.07 8.55
N VAL A 47 23.34 9.25 9.07
CA VAL A 47 24.77 9.26 8.69
C VAL A 47 25.02 8.51 7.39
N ASP A 48 24.38 7.35 7.20
CA ASP A 48 24.62 6.44 6.09
C ASP A 48 23.30 6.00 5.46
N LEU A 49 23.01 6.48 4.24
CA LEU A 49 21.78 6.16 3.53
C LEU A 49 21.78 4.75 2.92
N GLU A 50 22.95 4.16 2.66
CA GLU A 50 23.06 2.80 2.14
C GLU A 50 22.79 1.76 3.23
N GLU A 51 23.24 2.01 4.47
CA GLU A 51 22.87 1.21 5.63
C GLU A 51 21.34 1.26 5.86
N VAL A 52 20.73 2.44 5.68
CA VAL A 52 19.27 2.61 5.77
C VAL A 52 18.54 1.86 4.67
N LYS A 53 19.01 1.95 3.43
CA LYS A 53 18.46 1.18 2.30
C LYS A 53 18.47 -0.31 2.61
N THR A 54 19.61 -0.84 3.04
CA THR A 54 19.77 -2.26 3.39
C THR A 54 18.82 -2.68 4.50
N ALA A 55 18.74 -1.86 5.56
CA ALA A 55 17.86 -2.13 6.70
C ALA A 55 16.38 -2.12 6.31
N TYR A 56 15.95 -1.16 5.49
CA TYR A 56 14.56 -1.09 5.03
C TYR A 56 14.22 -2.17 4.00
N ASP A 57 15.14 -2.55 3.11
CA ASP A 57 14.95 -3.68 2.19
C ASP A 57 14.70 -4.98 2.97
N GLU A 58 15.47 -5.22 4.02
CA GLU A 58 15.28 -6.38 4.90
C GLU A 58 13.97 -6.28 5.70
N TYR A 59 13.68 -5.11 6.27
CA TYR A 59 12.44 -4.85 6.99
C TYR A 59 11.20 -5.09 6.12
N ILE A 60 11.20 -4.60 4.88
CA ILE A 60 10.11 -4.80 3.92
C ILE A 60 9.97 -6.30 3.60
N LYS A 61 11.07 -6.97 3.25
CA LYS A 61 11.06 -8.40 2.89
C LYS A 61 10.50 -9.27 4.02
N ARG A 62 10.87 -8.99 5.26
CA ARG A 62 10.46 -9.78 6.44
C ARG A 62 9.11 -9.34 7.02
N GLY A 63 8.72 -8.09 6.81
CA GLY A 63 7.59 -7.44 7.48
C GLY A 63 6.25 -7.57 6.77
N VAL A 64 6.19 -8.12 5.55
CA VAL A 64 4.95 -8.28 4.78
C VAL A 64 3.86 -8.98 5.60
N TRP A 65 4.19 -10.12 6.21
CA TRP A 65 3.23 -10.94 6.97
C TRP A 65 2.68 -10.20 8.18
N ASP A 66 3.57 -9.61 8.99
CA ASP A 66 3.20 -8.85 10.19
C ASP A 66 2.32 -7.65 9.83
N CYS A 67 2.69 -6.93 8.77
CA CYS A 67 1.91 -5.79 8.27
C CYS A 67 0.52 -6.23 7.77
N CYS A 68 0.43 -7.35 7.05
CA CYS A 68 -0.85 -7.91 6.60
C CYS A 68 -1.74 -8.22 7.80
N GLN A 69 -1.20 -8.87 8.85
CA GLN A 69 -1.97 -9.14 10.06
C GLN A 69 -2.42 -7.84 10.75
N ALA A 70 -1.53 -6.86 10.90
CA ALA A 70 -1.87 -5.60 11.56
C ALA A 70 -2.96 -4.81 10.83
N LEU A 71 -2.96 -4.83 9.49
CA LEU A 71 -3.85 -3.99 8.68
C LEU A 71 -5.14 -4.68 8.21
N LEU A 72 -5.09 -6.00 8.00
CA LEU A 72 -6.17 -6.73 7.32
C LEU A 72 -6.97 -7.66 8.23
N SER A 73 -6.49 -8.00 9.43
CA SER A 73 -7.18 -8.97 10.32
C SER A 73 -8.58 -8.54 10.74
N HIS A 74 -8.85 -7.23 10.77
CA HIS A 74 -10.15 -6.66 11.12
C HIS A 74 -10.92 -6.12 9.90
N LYS A 75 -10.41 -6.36 8.68
CA LYS A 75 -11.02 -5.92 7.43
C LYS A 75 -11.89 -7.03 6.84
N GLU A 76 -12.56 -6.70 5.74
CA GLU A 76 -13.38 -7.64 4.98
C GLU A 76 -12.63 -8.95 4.70
N LYS A 77 -13.32 -10.08 4.87
CA LYS A 77 -12.75 -11.43 4.74
C LYS A 77 -12.05 -11.64 3.40
N ILE A 78 -12.54 -10.98 2.34
CA ILE A 78 -11.95 -11.09 1.01
C ILE A 78 -10.58 -10.42 0.92
N LEU A 79 -10.38 -9.26 1.55
CA LEU A 79 -9.08 -8.57 1.55
C LEU A 79 -8.01 -9.44 2.22
N LEU A 80 -8.26 -9.89 3.46
CA LEU A 80 -7.33 -10.78 4.14
C LEU A 80 -7.12 -12.08 3.35
N GLY A 81 -8.21 -12.68 2.85
CA GLY A 81 -8.17 -13.90 2.05
C GLY A 81 -7.26 -13.78 0.82
N THR A 82 -7.35 -12.68 0.07
CA THR A 82 -6.55 -12.48 -1.14
C THR A 82 -5.06 -12.30 -0.82
N TYR A 83 -4.73 -11.57 0.24
CA TYR A 83 -3.33 -11.42 0.66
C TYR A 83 -2.75 -12.74 1.17
N LEU A 84 -3.52 -13.52 1.95
CA LEU A 84 -3.12 -14.86 2.38
C LEU A 84 -2.94 -15.81 1.19
N ALA A 85 -3.86 -15.78 0.21
CA ALA A 85 -3.76 -16.57 -1.01
C ALA A 85 -2.50 -16.20 -1.81
N THR A 86 -2.18 -14.90 -1.91
CA THR A 86 -0.96 -14.40 -2.55
C THR A 86 0.29 -14.91 -1.85
N MET A 87 0.37 -14.78 -0.53
CA MET A 87 1.53 -15.25 0.23
C MET A 87 1.71 -16.76 0.12
N LYS A 88 0.62 -17.53 0.21
CA LYS A 88 0.64 -18.98 0.03
C LYS A 88 1.11 -19.35 -1.38
N HIS A 89 0.61 -18.68 -2.41
CA HIS A 89 0.96 -18.97 -3.79
C HIS A 89 2.42 -18.61 -4.12
N ALA A 90 2.91 -17.50 -3.56
CA ALA A 90 4.30 -17.07 -3.66
C ALA A 90 5.29 -18.01 -2.94
N ALA A 91 4.85 -18.67 -1.87
CA ALA A 91 5.65 -19.61 -1.08
C ALA A 91 5.59 -21.06 -1.60
N ASP A 92 4.59 -21.42 -2.41
CA ASP A 92 4.43 -22.80 -2.91
C ASP A 92 5.55 -23.19 -3.89
N PRO A 93 6.34 -24.23 -3.61
CA PRO A 93 7.41 -24.68 -4.49
C PRO A 93 6.94 -25.10 -5.89
N ARG A 94 5.67 -25.50 -6.03
CA ARG A 94 5.05 -25.93 -7.29
C ARG A 94 4.67 -24.77 -8.20
N THR A 95 4.53 -23.56 -7.64
CA THR A 95 4.29 -22.35 -8.44
C THR A 95 5.54 -22.02 -9.26
N PRO A 96 5.43 -21.79 -10.58
CA PRO A 96 6.55 -21.41 -11.42
C PRO A 96 7.33 -20.21 -10.87
N HIS A 97 8.66 -20.23 -11.02
CA HIS A 97 9.54 -19.23 -10.42
C HIS A 97 9.15 -17.78 -10.77
N LYS A 98 8.82 -17.51 -12.04
CA LYS A 98 8.42 -16.17 -12.50
C LYS A 98 7.16 -15.65 -11.79
N GLU A 99 6.18 -16.52 -11.55
CA GLU A 99 4.95 -16.17 -10.83
C GLU A 99 5.23 -15.87 -9.35
N ARG A 100 6.04 -16.71 -8.70
CA ARG A 100 6.45 -16.48 -7.30
C ARG A 100 7.15 -15.15 -7.13
N GLU A 101 8.09 -14.83 -8.01
CA GLU A 101 8.84 -13.57 -7.93
C GLU A 101 7.95 -12.36 -8.17
N LEU A 102 7.01 -12.43 -9.12
CA LEU A 102 6.03 -11.34 -9.33
C LEU A 102 5.16 -11.12 -8.09
N LEU A 103 4.63 -12.19 -7.48
CA LEU A 103 3.79 -12.11 -6.28
C LEU A 103 4.57 -11.53 -5.09
N LYS A 104 5.81 -11.98 -4.86
CA LYS A 104 6.68 -11.44 -3.80
C LYS A 104 6.94 -9.95 -4.01
N LYS A 105 7.27 -9.53 -5.24
CA LYS A 105 7.51 -8.13 -5.55
C LYS A 105 6.26 -7.28 -5.35
N ALA A 106 5.08 -7.76 -5.76
CA ALA A 106 3.82 -7.07 -5.52
C ALA A 106 3.56 -6.83 -4.02
N LEU A 107 3.81 -7.84 -3.19
CA LEU A 107 3.71 -7.73 -1.73
C LEU A 107 4.76 -6.79 -1.13
N GLN A 108 6.01 -6.84 -1.62
CA GLN A 108 7.08 -5.94 -1.19
C GLN A 108 6.78 -4.49 -1.56
N LEU A 109 6.29 -4.23 -2.77
CA LEU A 109 5.87 -2.90 -3.19
C LEU A 109 4.72 -2.39 -2.32
N TRP A 110 3.72 -3.22 -2.08
CA TRP A 110 2.62 -2.88 -1.16
C TRP A 110 3.15 -2.45 0.21
N MET A 111 4.04 -3.23 0.82
CA MET A 111 4.63 -2.91 2.11
C MET A 111 5.50 -1.64 2.05
N ALA A 112 6.36 -1.50 1.03
CA ALA A 112 7.21 -0.33 0.85
C ALA A 112 6.40 0.97 0.77
N ILE A 113 5.27 0.95 0.05
CA ILE A 113 4.36 2.10 -0.01
C ILE A 113 3.72 2.34 1.36
N ARG A 114 3.27 1.30 2.08
CA ARG A 114 2.68 1.47 3.42
C ARG A 114 3.63 2.20 4.37
N VAL A 115 4.90 1.82 4.39
CA VAL A 115 5.94 2.46 5.20
C VAL A 115 6.02 3.96 4.93
N THR A 116 5.99 4.38 3.66
CA THR A 116 6.03 5.81 3.29
C THR A 116 4.71 6.58 3.50
N THR A 117 3.62 5.90 3.85
CA THR A 117 2.29 6.52 4.07
C THR A 117 1.88 6.53 5.53
N LYS A 118 2.79 6.17 6.44
CA LYS A 118 2.57 6.19 7.87
C LYS A 118 3.69 6.96 8.53
N SER A 119 3.36 7.67 9.61
CA SER A 119 4.38 8.41 10.35
C SER A 119 5.32 7.45 11.06
N THR A 120 6.62 7.57 10.77
CA THR A 120 7.67 6.94 11.53
C THR A 120 7.89 7.68 12.85
N VAL A 121 8.02 6.92 13.94
CA VAL A 121 8.27 7.45 15.28
C VAL A 121 9.51 6.81 15.90
N ILE A 122 10.15 7.53 16.81
CA ILE A 122 11.28 7.05 17.59
C ILE A 122 10.76 6.17 18.72
N VAL A 123 11.37 5.00 18.88
CA VAL A 123 11.10 4.04 19.95
C VAL A 123 12.41 3.59 20.62
N GLY A 124 12.27 3.10 21.86
CA GLY A 124 13.37 2.68 22.71
C GLY A 124 13.79 3.73 23.73
N ASN A 125 15.05 3.64 24.19
CA ASN A 125 15.60 4.50 25.23
C ASN A 125 16.15 5.82 24.69
N GLU A 126 16.75 5.79 23.50
CA GLU A 126 17.25 6.99 22.82
C GLU A 126 16.09 7.80 22.25
N THR A 127 15.98 9.07 22.66
CA THR A 127 14.90 10.00 22.28
C THR A 127 15.40 11.22 21.50
N LEU A 128 16.70 11.30 21.22
CA LEU A 128 17.38 12.44 20.63
C LEU A 128 17.19 13.73 21.44
N GLY A 129 17.05 13.59 22.76
CA GLY A 129 16.82 14.71 23.68
C GLY A 129 15.38 15.24 23.70
N MET A 130 14.44 14.61 22.99
CA MET A 130 13.03 14.98 23.03
C MET A 130 12.31 14.33 24.22
N PRO A 131 11.39 15.05 24.88
CA PRO A 131 10.52 14.46 25.88
C PRO A 131 9.45 13.58 25.23
N ARG A 132 8.92 12.59 25.97
CA ARG A 132 7.95 11.60 25.43
C ARG A 132 6.58 12.20 25.12
N ASP A 133 6.26 13.34 25.72
CA ASP A 133 5.02 14.11 25.57
C ASP A 133 5.19 15.34 24.67
N ILE A 134 6.26 15.40 23.87
CA ILE A 134 6.52 16.49 22.91
C ILE A 134 5.34 16.75 21.96
N MET A 135 4.56 15.71 21.65
CA MET A 135 3.32 15.80 20.91
C MET A 135 2.14 15.84 21.89
N ASP A 136 1.45 16.97 21.94
CA ASP A 136 0.33 17.16 22.85
C ASP A 136 -0.91 16.30 22.50
N GLU A 137 -1.89 16.36 23.40
CA GLU A 137 -3.17 15.65 23.35
C GLU A 137 -3.96 15.84 22.05
N THR A 138 -3.73 16.94 21.32
CA THR A 138 -4.45 17.26 20.09
C THR A 138 -3.73 16.74 18.84
N SER A 139 -2.54 16.14 19.00
CA SER A 139 -1.75 15.60 17.91
C SER A 139 -2.14 14.15 17.58
N PRO A 140 -2.17 13.75 16.29
CA PRO A 140 -2.27 12.34 15.91
C PRO A 140 -1.11 11.46 16.42
N LEU A 141 0.00 12.07 16.85
CA LEU A 141 1.17 11.40 17.41
C LEU A 141 1.26 11.58 18.93
N ARG A 142 0.15 11.87 19.61
CA ARG A 142 0.09 12.01 21.08
C ARG A 142 0.85 10.87 21.77
N GLY A 143 1.71 11.24 22.72
CA GLY A 143 2.49 10.29 23.53
C GLY A 143 3.56 9.52 22.76
N GLN A 144 3.86 9.93 21.52
CA GLN A 144 4.91 9.37 20.69
C GLN A 144 5.96 10.43 20.37
N ILE A 145 7.18 9.98 20.11
CA ILE A 145 8.29 10.85 19.72
C ILE A 145 8.37 10.86 18.19
N PRO A 146 8.09 11.98 17.51
CA PRO A 146 8.14 12.04 16.05
C PRO A 146 9.57 11.91 15.55
N LEU A 147 9.72 11.38 14.35
CA LEU A 147 11.02 11.41 13.67
C LEU A 147 11.38 12.86 13.28
N PRO A 148 12.65 13.30 13.45
CA PRO A 148 13.14 14.55 12.88
C PRO A 148 12.80 14.72 11.40
N PRO A 149 12.36 15.92 10.96
CA PRO A 149 11.91 16.12 9.57
C PRO A 149 12.97 15.75 8.53
N VAL A 150 14.22 16.16 8.75
CA VAL A 150 15.34 15.82 7.85
C VAL A 150 15.57 14.32 7.75
N MET A 151 15.55 13.60 8.87
CA MET A 151 15.62 12.13 8.85
C MET A 151 14.44 11.50 8.10
N GLY A 152 13.23 12.04 8.28
CA GLY A 152 12.05 11.59 7.54
C GLY A 152 12.23 11.73 6.03
N ALA A 153 12.69 12.90 5.58
CA ALA A 153 12.97 13.16 4.17
C ALA A 153 14.06 12.22 3.62
N GLN A 154 15.11 11.94 4.39
CA GLN A 154 16.16 10.98 4.01
C GLN A 154 15.63 9.54 3.85
N ILE A 155 14.75 9.09 4.76
CA ILE A 155 14.12 7.76 4.65
C ILE A 155 13.19 7.73 3.43
N GLU A 156 12.38 8.76 3.21
CA GLU A 156 11.51 8.87 2.04
C GLU A 156 12.30 8.85 0.73
N LEU A 157 13.44 9.56 0.68
CA LEU A 157 14.34 9.56 -0.47
C LEU A 157 14.78 8.12 -0.83
N VAL A 158 15.26 7.37 0.16
CA VAL A 158 15.71 5.98 -0.02
C VAL A 158 14.55 5.07 -0.44
N LEU A 159 13.43 5.11 0.30
CA LEU A 159 12.29 4.23 0.04
C LEU A 159 11.65 4.52 -1.32
N ILE A 160 11.41 5.77 -1.66
CA ILE A 160 10.74 6.14 -2.91
C ILE A 160 11.68 5.90 -4.09
N HIS A 161 12.87 6.51 -4.09
CA HIS A 161 13.71 6.57 -5.28
C HIS A 161 14.58 5.33 -5.47
N GLN A 162 15.01 4.66 -4.42
CA GLN A 162 15.91 3.50 -4.53
C GLN A 162 15.17 2.16 -4.42
N THR A 163 14.06 2.11 -3.69
CA THR A 163 13.32 0.86 -3.45
C THR A 163 12.07 0.76 -4.32
N GLN A 164 11.13 1.71 -4.18
CA GLN A 164 9.84 1.65 -4.85
C GLN A 164 9.96 1.80 -6.38
N VAL A 165 10.84 2.67 -6.89
CA VAL A 165 11.06 2.82 -8.34
C VAL A 165 11.46 1.49 -8.98
N GLY A 166 12.42 0.78 -8.39
CA GLY A 166 12.88 -0.53 -8.89
C GLY A 166 11.75 -1.56 -8.87
N LEU A 167 11.05 -1.68 -7.73
CA LEU A 167 9.92 -2.61 -7.59
C LEU A 167 8.79 -2.31 -8.58
N ARG A 168 8.42 -1.04 -8.77
CA ARG A 168 7.36 -0.63 -9.71
C ARG A 168 7.69 -1.04 -11.14
N ARG A 169 8.91 -0.74 -11.60
CA ARG A 169 9.38 -1.11 -12.94
C ARG A 169 9.31 -2.62 -13.15
N GLU A 170 9.90 -3.38 -12.24
CA GLU A 170 9.95 -4.84 -12.36
C GLU A 170 8.57 -5.49 -12.29
N ILE A 171 7.65 -4.98 -11.46
CA ILE A 171 6.28 -5.50 -11.39
C ILE A 171 5.54 -5.21 -12.69
N LEU A 172 5.66 -3.99 -13.21
CA LEU A 172 4.96 -3.59 -14.44
C LEU A 172 5.43 -4.43 -15.63
N GLU A 173 6.74 -4.57 -15.82
CA GLU A 173 7.33 -5.37 -16.90
C GLU A 173 6.89 -6.85 -16.82
N ASN A 174 6.96 -7.44 -15.63
CA ASN A 174 6.61 -8.84 -15.43
C ASN A 174 5.10 -9.09 -15.54
N LEU A 175 4.27 -8.19 -15.00
CA LEU A 175 2.81 -8.29 -15.11
C LEU A 175 2.37 -8.11 -16.56
N GLN A 176 2.90 -7.12 -17.27
CA GLN A 176 2.60 -6.90 -18.68
C GLN A 176 2.96 -8.14 -19.51
N THR A 177 4.16 -8.70 -19.33
CA THR A 177 4.61 -9.92 -20.01
C THR A 177 3.66 -11.09 -19.75
N MET A 178 3.23 -11.27 -18.49
CA MET A 178 2.34 -12.36 -18.08
C MET A 178 0.92 -12.20 -18.65
N THR A 179 0.37 -10.99 -18.59
CA THR A 179 -0.94 -10.63 -19.12
C THR A 179 -0.99 -10.78 -20.64
N GLN A 180 0.06 -10.33 -21.36
CA GLN A 180 0.15 -10.47 -22.82
C GLN A 180 0.30 -11.92 -23.28
N ALA A 181 1.03 -12.75 -22.51
CA ALA A 181 1.10 -14.18 -22.79
C ALA A 181 -0.27 -14.88 -22.65
N ASN A 182 -1.18 -14.30 -21.86
CA ASN A 182 -2.58 -14.67 -21.70
C ASN A 182 -2.83 -16.19 -21.55
N LYS A 183 -1.97 -16.85 -20.76
CA LYS A 183 -2.03 -18.28 -20.50
C LYS A 183 -3.00 -18.58 -19.36
N GLN A 184 -3.78 -19.65 -19.52
CA GLN A 184 -4.74 -20.10 -18.50
C GLN A 184 -4.06 -20.38 -17.15
N GLN A 185 -2.86 -20.98 -17.18
CA GLN A 185 -2.07 -21.31 -15.99
C GLN A 185 -1.72 -20.10 -15.12
N THR A 186 -1.48 -18.92 -15.74
CA THR A 186 -1.03 -17.71 -15.02
C THR A 186 -2.18 -16.82 -14.58
N TRP A 187 -3.42 -17.14 -14.97
CA TRP A 187 -4.59 -16.30 -14.70
C TRP A 187 -4.76 -15.98 -13.21
N PHE A 188 -4.57 -16.98 -12.34
CA PHE A 188 -4.70 -16.79 -10.89
C PHE A 188 -3.64 -15.81 -10.34
N THR A 189 -2.40 -15.90 -10.83
CA THR A 189 -1.34 -14.96 -10.47
C THR A 189 -1.67 -13.54 -10.95
N THR A 190 -2.12 -13.39 -12.20
CA THR A 190 -2.55 -12.10 -12.74
C THR A 190 -3.66 -11.48 -11.89
N TYR A 191 -4.68 -12.26 -11.53
CA TYR A 191 -5.76 -11.83 -10.64
C TYR A 191 -5.25 -11.31 -9.29
N LEU A 192 -4.41 -12.09 -8.60
CA LEU A 192 -3.89 -11.74 -7.28
C LEU A 192 -3.05 -10.45 -7.31
N VAL A 193 -2.17 -10.32 -8.31
CA VAL A 193 -1.31 -9.14 -8.46
C VAL A 193 -2.16 -7.91 -8.77
N THR A 194 -3.10 -8.01 -9.73
CA THR A 194 -4.01 -6.91 -10.06
C THR A 194 -4.82 -6.48 -8.84
N PHE A 195 -5.35 -7.42 -8.06
CA PHE A 195 -6.07 -7.10 -6.83
C PHE A 195 -5.22 -6.31 -5.83
N ILE A 196 -3.98 -6.75 -5.57
CA ILE A 196 -3.07 -6.05 -4.65
C ILE A 196 -2.75 -4.63 -5.13
N LEU A 197 -2.56 -4.44 -6.44
CA LEU A 197 -2.29 -3.14 -7.03
C LEU A 197 -3.50 -2.21 -6.95
N LEU A 198 -4.71 -2.70 -7.24
CA LEU A 198 -5.94 -1.93 -7.10
C LEU A 198 -6.22 -1.55 -5.64
N HIS A 199 -6.02 -2.49 -4.72
CA HIS A 199 -6.14 -2.20 -3.30
C HIS A 199 -5.10 -1.16 -2.84
N ASN A 200 -3.87 -1.21 -3.36
CA ASN A 200 -2.86 -0.18 -3.13
C ASN A 200 -3.30 1.21 -3.57
N VAL A 201 -3.92 1.32 -4.75
CA VAL A 201 -4.49 2.59 -5.26
C VAL A 201 -5.53 3.13 -4.30
N SER A 202 -6.48 2.29 -3.85
CA SER A 202 -7.49 2.69 -2.87
C SER A 202 -6.88 3.25 -1.57
N LEU A 203 -5.86 2.55 -1.03
CA LEU A 203 -5.15 2.99 0.18
C LEU A 203 -4.35 4.29 -0.02
N LEU A 204 -3.78 4.51 -1.21
CA LEU A 204 -3.09 5.76 -1.54
C LEU A 204 -4.06 6.94 -1.59
N CYS A 205 -5.21 6.77 -2.25
CA CYS A 205 -6.27 7.77 -2.27
C CYS A 205 -6.78 8.09 -0.86
N GLN A 206 -6.95 7.06 -0.01
CA GLN A 206 -7.34 7.25 1.39
C GLN A 206 -6.28 8.03 2.17
N HIS A 207 -5.00 7.72 1.97
CA HIS A 207 -3.89 8.44 2.59
C HIS A 207 -3.88 9.91 2.18
N ASP A 208 -4.01 10.22 0.88
CA ASP A 208 -4.06 11.59 0.37
C ASP A 208 -5.23 12.41 0.95
N ALA A 209 -6.41 11.79 1.10
CA ALA A 209 -7.55 12.42 1.74
C ALA A 209 -7.32 12.64 3.24
N GLY A 210 -6.69 11.67 3.91
CA GLY A 210 -6.26 11.81 5.30
C GLY A 210 -5.27 12.96 5.50
N TYR A 211 -4.30 13.08 4.60
CA TYR A 211 -3.30 14.13 4.61
C TYR A 211 -3.91 15.51 4.39
N ALA A 212 -4.83 15.64 3.42
CA ALA A 212 -5.58 16.86 3.16
C ALA A 212 -6.26 17.38 4.44
N ARG A 213 -6.99 16.49 5.12
CA ARG A 213 -7.67 16.82 6.38
C ARG A 213 -6.69 17.20 7.50
N LYS A 214 -5.62 16.41 7.70
CA LYS A 214 -4.59 16.64 8.73
C LYS A 214 -3.95 18.03 8.62
N HIS A 215 -3.81 18.52 7.39
CA HIS A 215 -3.15 19.79 7.09
C HIS A 215 -4.13 20.93 6.74
N GLY A 216 -5.44 20.71 6.86
CA GLY A 216 -6.46 21.74 6.66
C GLY A 216 -6.65 22.18 5.21
N PHE A 217 -6.33 21.33 4.24
CA PHE A 217 -6.65 21.59 2.84
C PHE A 217 -8.17 21.61 2.62
N LYS A 218 -8.65 22.49 1.73
CA LYS A 218 -10.06 22.57 1.34
C LYS A 218 -10.46 21.50 0.31
N SER A 219 -9.49 21.02 -0.47
CA SER A 219 -9.67 19.95 -1.44
C SER A 219 -9.87 18.59 -0.75
N ARG A 220 -10.53 17.65 -1.44
CA ARG A 220 -10.73 16.29 -0.91
C ARG A 220 -9.41 15.53 -0.77
N PHE A 221 -8.46 15.78 -1.65
CA PHE A 221 -7.14 15.16 -1.66
C PHE A 221 -6.04 16.23 -1.62
N ALA A 222 -4.90 15.91 -1.01
CA ALA A 222 -3.77 16.81 -0.94
C ALA A 222 -3.08 16.97 -2.31
N ARG A 223 -3.11 15.91 -3.12
CA ARG A 223 -2.51 15.85 -4.46
C ARG A 223 -3.53 15.31 -5.46
N GLU A 224 -4.47 16.14 -5.89
CA GLU A 224 -5.59 15.72 -6.75
C GLU A 224 -5.13 15.15 -8.10
N GLU A 225 -4.11 15.75 -8.72
CA GLU A 225 -3.52 15.27 -9.97
C GLU A 225 -2.95 13.85 -9.82
N MET A 226 -2.16 13.61 -8.77
CA MET A 226 -1.62 12.28 -8.48
C MET A 226 -2.73 11.24 -8.26
N VAL A 227 -3.84 11.63 -7.61
CA VAL A 227 -4.99 10.75 -7.41
C VAL A 227 -5.66 10.40 -8.74
N ARG A 228 -5.78 11.35 -9.67
CA ARG A 228 -6.30 11.08 -11.03
C ARG A 228 -5.39 10.10 -11.78
N GLU A 229 -4.08 10.28 -11.69
CA GLU A 229 -3.11 9.35 -12.30
C GLU A 229 -3.23 7.94 -11.71
N TYR A 230 -3.42 7.82 -10.38
CA TYR A 230 -3.66 6.50 -9.76
C TYR A 230 -4.95 5.85 -10.26
N GLN A 231 -6.03 6.61 -10.44
CA GLN A 231 -7.29 6.11 -10.96
C GLN A 231 -7.18 5.68 -12.43
N LEU A 232 -6.51 6.48 -13.26
CA LEU A 232 -6.22 6.13 -14.65
C LEU A 232 -5.44 4.81 -14.72
N GLY A 233 -4.37 4.68 -13.91
CA GLY A 233 -3.60 3.45 -13.83
C GLY A 233 -4.43 2.24 -13.36
N ALA A 234 -5.34 2.43 -12.40
CA ALA A 234 -6.26 1.38 -11.97
C ALA A 234 -7.21 0.93 -13.08
N ASN A 235 -7.76 1.86 -13.86
CA ASN A 235 -8.61 1.55 -15.00
C ASN A 235 -7.86 0.78 -16.08
N ILE A 236 -6.60 1.15 -16.35
CA ILE A 236 -5.74 0.42 -17.28
C ILE A 236 -5.52 -1.03 -16.78
N LEU A 237 -5.17 -1.21 -15.50
CA LEU A 237 -5.00 -2.54 -14.90
C LEU A 237 -6.28 -3.40 -15.03
N LEU A 238 -7.45 -2.81 -14.80
CA LEU A 238 -8.73 -3.47 -14.97
C LEU A 238 -8.98 -3.86 -16.43
N ALA A 239 -8.74 -2.96 -17.38
CA ALA A 239 -8.90 -3.26 -18.81
C ALA A 239 -8.04 -4.46 -19.25
N TYR A 240 -6.79 -4.51 -18.82
CA TYR A 240 -5.90 -5.65 -19.06
C TYR A 240 -6.41 -6.94 -18.39
N PHE A 241 -6.93 -6.85 -17.17
CA PHE A 241 -7.52 -8.00 -16.50
C PHE A 241 -8.78 -8.51 -17.22
N HIS A 242 -9.65 -7.62 -17.69
CA HIS A 242 -10.81 -7.99 -18.52
C HIS A 242 -10.40 -8.64 -19.83
N TYR A 243 -9.34 -8.14 -20.48
CA TYR A 243 -8.76 -8.77 -21.66
C TYR A 243 -8.30 -10.22 -21.38
N CYS A 244 -7.65 -10.46 -20.24
CA CYS A 244 -7.27 -11.82 -19.82
C CYS A 244 -8.47 -12.74 -19.59
N ASN A 245 -9.65 -12.19 -19.32
CA ASN A 245 -10.85 -12.98 -19.07
C ASN A 245 -11.55 -13.48 -20.35
N LYS A 246 -11.11 -13.08 -21.55
CA LYS A 246 -11.63 -13.59 -22.84
C LYS A 246 -13.16 -13.56 -22.95
N GLY A 247 -13.78 -12.50 -22.44
CA GLY A 247 -15.25 -12.34 -22.43
C GLY A 247 -15.99 -13.10 -21.32
N VAL A 248 -15.28 -13.86 -20.49
CA VAL A 248 -15.83 -14.43 -19.25
C VAL A 248 -15.83 -13.35 -18.17
N TYR A 249 -16.82 -13.40 -17.27
CA TYR A 249 -16.90 -12.52 -16.10
C TYR A 249 -16.78 -13.36 -14.81
N PRO A 250 -15.56 -13.68 -14.35
CA PRO A 250 -15.32 -14.72 -13.33
C PRO A 250 -16.04 -14.49 -12.00
N PHE A 251 -16.30 -13.22 -11.70
CA PHE A 251 -16.93 -12.77 -10.47
C PHE A 251 -18.40 -12.38 -10.64
N SER A 252 -19.02 -12.65 -11.79
CA SER A 252 -20.46 -12.45 -11.97
C SER A 252 -21.27 -13.72 -11.65
N PRO A 253 -22.54 -13.58 -11.24
CA PRO A 253 -23.41 -14.73 -10.96
C PRO A 253 -23.58 -15.68 -12.16
N GLU A 254 -23.52 -15.14 -13.38
CA GLU A 254 -23.75 -15.86 -14.64
C GLU A 254 -22.59 -16.80 -15.03
N CYS A 255 -21.39 -16.58 -14.46
CA CYS A 255 -20.22 -17.38 -14.77
C CYS A 255 -20.27 -18.75 -14.09
N ARG A 256 -20.39 -19.83 -14.88
CA ARG A 256 -20.44 -21.21 -14.35
C ARG A 256 -19.03 -21.72 -14.06
N GLU A 257 -18.93 -22.76 -13.23
CA GLU A 257 -17.64 -23.40 -12.93
C GLU A 257 -16.93 -23.94 -14.19
N GLN A 258 -17.69 -24.37 -15.20
CA GLN A 258 -17.14 -24.81 -16.49
C GLN A 258 -16.50 -23.65 -17.26
N ASP A 259 -17.08 -22.45 -17.18
CA ASP A 259 -16.53 -21.25 -17.81
C ASP A 259 -15.20 -20.86 -17.11
N LEU A 260 -15.15 -20.96 -15.77
CA LEU A 260 -13.91 -20.76 -14.99
C LEU A 260 -12.82 -21.78 -15.33
N SER A 261 -13.19 -23.05 -15.48
CA SER A 261 -12.26 -24.13 -15.82
C SER A 261 -11.67 -23.97 -17.23
N THR A 262 -12.43 -23.38 -18.15
CA THR A 262 -11.98 -23.06 -19.51
C THR A 262 -11.12 -21.80 -19.54
N LEU A 263 -11.40 -20.84 -18.65
CA LEU A 263 -10.64 -19.61 -18.54
C LEU A 263 -9.26 -19.81 -17.89
N ALA A 264 -9.21 -20.63 -16.85
CA ALA A 264 -8.05 -20.75 -15.98
C ALA A 264 -7.86 -22.18 -15.49
N GLU A 265 -6.59 -22.62 -15.43
CA GLU A 265 -6.22 -23.93 -14.87
C GLU A 265 -6.22 -23.85 -13.34
N LEU A 266 -7.43 -23.79 -12.75
CA LEU A 266 -7.64 -23.65 -11.33
C LEU A 266 -7.82 -25.02 -10.66
N ASP A 267 -7.11 -25.24 -9.56
CA ASP A 267 -7.43 -26.35 -8.66
C ASP A 267 -8.69 -26.05 -7.83
N LYS A 268 -9.24 -27.08 -7.17
CA LYS A 268 -10.47 -26.97 -6.35
C LYS A 268 -10.41 -25.86 -5.31
N ASN A 269 -9.24 -25.60 -4.71
CA ASN A 269 -9.10 -24.56 -3.69
C ASN A 269 -9.14 -23.16 -4.33
N LYS A 270 -8.50 -22.98 -5.49
CA LYS A 270 -8.54 -21.72 -6.25
C LYS A 270 -9.93 -21.43 -6.79
N ILE A 271 -10.66 -22.43 -7.29
CA ILE A 271 -12.07 -22.28 -7.70
C ILE A 271 -12.91 -21.78 -6.53
N LYS A 272 -12.80 -22.46 -5.36
CA LYS A 272 -13.51 -22.03 -4.15
C LYS A 272 -13.16 -20.59 -3.75
N PHE A 273 -11.90 -20.18 -3.93
CA PHE A 273 -11.48 -18.81 -3.68
C PHE A 273 -12.20 -17.81 -4.60
N VAL A 274 -12.23 -18.08 -5.92
CA VAL A 274 -12.95 -17.23 -6.89
C VAL A 274 -14.44 -17.11 -6.56
N LEU A 275 -15.08 -18.21 -6.16
CA LEU A 275 -16.49 -18.20 -5.75
C LEU A 275 -16.72 -17.40 -4.46
N LEU A 276 -15.78 -17.42 -3.51
CA LEU A 276 -15.83 -16.57 -2.32
C LEU A 276 -15.69 -15.08 -2.70
N THR A 277 -14.81 -14.75 -3.65
CA THR A 277 -14.69 -13.39 -4.19
C THR A 277 -16.01 -12.93 -4.81
N ARG A 278 -16.63 -13.77 -5.65
CA ARG A 278 -17.94 -13.48 -6.26
C ARG A 278 -18.99 -13.15 -5.21
N LYS A 279 -19.13 -13.99 -4.19
CA LYS A 279 -20.08 -13.75 -3.11
C LYS A 279 -19.82 -12.42 -2.40
N ALA A 280 -18.56 -12.08 -2.13
CA ALA A 280 -18.21 -10.80 -1.52
C ALA A 280 -18.62 -9.60 -2.40
N VAL A 281 -18.46 -9.70 -3.72
CA VAL A 281 -18.89 -8.67 -4.67
C VAL A 281 -20.41 -8.51 -4.66
N GLU A 282 -21.16 -9.61 -4.64
CA GLU A 282 -22.63 -9.60 -4.55
C GLU A 282 -23.15 -9.02 -3.24
N ASP A 283 -22.52 -9.35 -2.13
CA ASP A 283 -22.90 -8.82 -0.81
C ASP A 283 -22.62 -7.30 -0.75
N HIS A 284 -21.53 -6.84 -1.37
CA HIS A 284 -21.19 -5.42 -1.43
C HIS A 284 -22.17 -4.64 -2.31
N SER A 285 -22.53 -5.14 -3.50
CA SER A 285 -23.47 -4.46 -4.40
C SER A 285 -24.88 -4.34 -3.80
N LYS A 286 -25.31 -5.32 -3.01
CA LYS A 286 -26.56 -5.27 -2.23
C LYS A 286 -26.50 -4.25 -1.09
N SER A 287 -25.33 -4.04 -0.49
CA SER A 287 -25.14 -3.02 0.55
C SER A 287 -25.15 -1.60 -0.04
N GLU A 288 -24.53 -1.40 -1.20
CA GLU A 288 -24.55 -0.12 -1.92
C GLU A 288 -25.92 0.23 -2.49
N SER A 289 -26.77 -0.75 -2.85
CA SER A 289 -28.16 -0.45 -3.26
C SER A 289 -29.08 -0.08 -2.09
N SER A 290 -28.63 -0.24 -0.84
CA SER A 290 -29.36 0.11 0.39
C SER A 290 -28.93 1.45 1.03
N HIS A 291 -27.89 2.08 0.50
CA HIS A 291 -27.42 3.42 0.88
C HIS A 291 -27.20 4.26 -0.38
N PRO A 292 -27.66 5.53 -0.46
CA PRO A 292 -27.49 6.31 -1.67
C PRO A 292 -26.00 6.36 -2.04
N THR A 293 -25.70 5.88 -3.25
CA THR A 293 -24.36 5.82 -3.83
C THR A 293 -23.72 7.19 -3.75
N MET A 294 -22.53 7.27 -3.16
CA MET A 294 -21.69 8.46 -3.30
C MET A 294 -21.43 8.66 -4.80
N PRO A 295 -21.62 9.88 -5.34
CA PRO A 295 -21.43 10.13 -6.76
C PRO A 295 -20.01 9.73 -7.19
N PRO A 296 -19.83 9.25 -8.42
CA PRO A 296 -18.52 8.98 -8.96
C PRO A 296 -17.66 10.23 -8.79
N LEU A 297 -16.48 10.02 -8.23
CA LEU A 297 -15.57 11.08 -7.78
C LEU A 297 -15.20 12.06 -8.89
N PHE A 298 -15.23 11.59 -10.14
CA PHE A 298 -15.24 12.38 -11.36
C PHE A 298 -16.11 11.61 -12.36
N GLY A 299 -17.02 12.32 -13.04
CA GLY A 299 -17.83 11.75 -14.11
C GLY A 299 -16.94 11.27 -15.23
N ILE A 300 -16.78 9.95 -15.32
CA ILE A 300 -16.40 9.30 -16.56
C ILE A 300 -17.67 8.55 -16.97
N GLU A 301 -18.48 9.20 -17.80
CA GLU A 301 -19.49 8.50 -18.57
C GLU A 301 -18.75 7.51 -19.46
N ALA A 302 -18.90 6.22 -19.15
CA ALA A 302 -18.59 5.18 -20.10
C ALA A 302 -19.71 5.23 -21.14
N GLU A 303 -19.49 5.96 -22.23
CA GLU A 303 -20.28 5.76 -23.43
C GLU A 303 -19.98 4.35 -23.96
N THR A 304 -21.05 3.56 -24.01
CA THR A 304 -21.16 2.21 -24.58
C THR A 304 -20.89 2.18 -26.07
#